data_AF-A0A1L9T0D7-F1
#
_entry.id   AF-A0A1L9T0D7-F1
#
_cell.length_a   1.000
_cell.length_b   1.000
_cell.length_c   1.000
_cell.angle_alpha   90.00
_cell.angle_beta   90.00
_cell.angle_gamma   90.00
#
_symmetry.space_group_name_H-M   'P 1'
#
loop_
_entity.id
_entity.type
_entity.pdbx_description
1 polymer ?
#
loop_
_entity_poly.entity_id
_entity_poly.type
_entity_poly.pdbx_seq_one_letter_code
_entity_poly.pdbx_strand_id
1 'polypeptide(L)' 'EEQILNFPTANRGDIDKAVASARAASEGPWSEFAPADRGQYLFKLVELIQRDRELLAAIDILDNGKPFSAA' A
#
# COMPACT_ATOMS: atom_id res chain seq x y z
N GLU A 1 -22.55 16.22 -4.56
CA GLU A 1 -21.28 15.48 -4.73
C GLU A 1 -21.51 14.39 -5.77
N GLU A 2 -20.56 14.19 -6.67
CA GLU A 2 -20.63 13.17 -7.72
C GLU A 2 -19.83 11.94 -7.26
N GLN A 3 -20.40 10.75 -7.40
CA GLN A 3 -19.71 9.51 -7.06
C GLN A 3 -18.69 9.16 -8.15
N ILE A 4 -17.41 9.16 -7.77
CA ILE A 4 -16.29 8.86 -8.67
C ILE A 4 -15.79 7.41 -8.58
N LEU A 5 -15.96 6.75 -7.42
CA LEU A 5 -15.46 5.40 -7.15
C LEU A 5 -16.43 4.60 -6.27
N ASN A 6 -16.30 3.28 -6.28
CA ASN A 6 -16.96 2.38 -5.35
C ASN A 6 -15.95 1.33 -4.87
N PHE A 7 -15.88 1.12 -3.55
CA PHE A 7 -14.93 0.20 -2.93
C PHE A 7 -15.66 -0.91 -2.18
N PRO A 8 -15.08 -2.12 -2.11
CA PRO A 8 -15.64 -3.18 -1.28
C PRO A 8 -15.59 -2.79 0.21
N THR A 9 -16.66 -3.09 0.94
CA THR A 9 -16.66 -2.99 2.40
C THR A 9 -16.18 -4.32 2.99
N ALA A 10 -15.05 -4.28 3.70
CA ALA A 10 -14.49 -5.48 4.34
C ALA A 10 -15.42 -6.02 5.44
N ASN A 11 -15.47 -7.35 5.57
CA ASN A 11 -16.16 -8.02 6.66
C ASN A 11 -15.16 -8.72 7.61
N ARG A 12 -15.68 -9.32 8.68
CA ARG A 12 -14.86 -10.04 9.68
C ARG A 12 -13.99 -11.13 9.05
N GLY A 13 -14.50 -11.90 8.10
CA GLY A 13 -13.75 -12.96 7.44
C GLY A 13 -12.59 -12.45 6.59
N ASP A 14 -12.71 -11.26 6.00
CA ASP A 14 -11.59 -10.62 5.26
C ASP A 14 -10.48 -10.19 6.22
N ILE A 15 -10.87 -9.66 7.38
CA ILE A 15 -9.93 -9.29 8.45
C ILE A 15 -9.21 -10.53 8.98
N ASP A 16 -9.93 -11.61 9.25
CA ASP A 16 -9.34 -12.86 9.77
C ASP A 16 -8.30 -13.42 8.78
N LYS A 17 -8.59 -13.38 7.47
CA LYS A 17 -7.64 -13.79 6.41
C LYS A 17 -6.41 -12.89 6.37
N ALA A 18 -6.60 -11.57 6.44
CA ALA A 18 -5.49 -10.61 6.41
C ALA A 18 -4.55 -10.81 7.63
N VAL A 19 -5.12 -10.99 8.82
CA VAL A 19 -4.34 -11.25 10.05
C VAL A 19 -3.62 -12.59 9.97
N ALA A 20 -4.27 -13.65 9.51
CA ALA A 20 -3.64 -14.95 9.35
C ALA A 20 -2.45 -14.89 8.38
N SER A 21 -2.60 -14.19 7.24
CA SER A 21 -1.52 -13.97 6.28
C SER A 21 -0.36 -13.17 6.88
N ALA A 22 -0.66 -12.09 7.62
CA ALA A 22 0.36 -11.27 8.25
C ALA A 22 1.14 -12.04 9.33
N ARG A 23 0.45 -12.87 10.13
CA ARG A 23 1.09 -13.74 11.12
C ARG A 23 1.97 -14.80 10.46
N ALA A 24 1.49 -15.46 9.42
CA ALA A 24 2.28 -16.45 8.69
C ALA A 24 3.57 -15.85 8.08
N ALA A 25 3.50 -14.62 7.58
CA ALA A 25 4.70 -13.90 7.11
C ALA A 25 5.62 -13.53 8.29
N SER A 26 5.05 -12.98 9.37
CA SER A 26 5.80 -12.51 10.54
C SER A 26 6.46 -13.62 11.35
N GLU A 27 5.83 -14.79 11.46
CA GLU A 27 6.38 -15.99 12.11
C GLU A 27 7.18 -16.84 11.11
N GLY A 28 7.22 -16.43 9.85
CA GLY A 28 7.87 -17.13 8.76
C GLY A 28 8.92 -16.26 8.05
N PRO A 29 9.06 -16.40 6.72
CA PRO A 29 10.23 -15.92 5.97
C PRO A 29 10.54 -14.42 6.13
N TRP A 30 9.52 -13.60 6.38
CA TRP A 30 9.73 -12.16 6.52
C TRP A 30 10.58 -11.80 7.73
N SER A 31 10.44 -12.55 8.83
CA SER A 31 11.26 -12.35 10.04
C SER A 31 12.69 -12.88 9.88
N GLU A 32 12.87 -13.87 9.02
CA GLU A 32 14.17 -14.51 8.75
C GLU A 32 15.04 -13.70 7.80
N PHE A 33 14.46 -12.77 7.02
CA PHE A 33 15.23 -11.92 6.12
C PHE A 33 16.23 -11.04 6.87
N ALA A 34 17.46 -11.02 6.35
CA ALA A 34 18.47 -10.10 6.83
C ALA A 34 17.95 -8.64 6.66
N PRO A 35 18.36 -7.71 7.54
CA PRO A 35 17.96 -6.31 7.42
C PRO A 35 18.28 -5.71 6.03
N ALA A 36 19.38 -6.13 5.41
CA ALA A 36 19.78 -5.69 4.06
C ALA A 36 18.77 -6.12 2.99
N ASP A 37 18.28 -7.36 3.03
CA ASP A 37 17.31 -7.89 2.05
C ASP A 37 15.96 -7.17 2.18
N ARG A 38 15.51 -6.91 3.42
CA ARG A 38 14.34 -6.05 3.67
C ARG A 38 14.53 -4.65 3.10
N GLY A 39 15.74 -4.10 3.23
CA GLY A 39 16.12 -2.83 2.62
C GLY A 39 15.97 -2.85 1.09
N GLN A 40 16.37 -3.92 0.41
CA GLN A 40 16.23 -4.05 -1.05
C GLN A 40 14.75 -4.00 -1.49
N TYR A 41 13.86 -4.68 -0.78
CA TYR A 41 12.42 -4.61 -1.07
C TYR A 41 11.86 -3.19 -0.87
N LEU A 42 12.31 -2.48 0.17
CA LEU A 42 11.92 -1.08 0.39
C LEU A 42 12.44 -0.14 -0.70
N PHE A 43 13.68 -0.32 -1.16
CA PHE A 43 14.20 0.45 -2.29
C PHE A 43 13.42 0.16 -3.58
N LYS A 44 13.06 -1.11 -3.80
CA LYS A 44 12.23 -1.46 -4.96
C LYS A 44 10.86 -0.78 -4.91
N LEU A 45 10.25 -0.69 -3.73
CA LEU A 45 9.00 0.05 -3.55
C LEU A 45 9.18 1.54 -3.88
N VAL A 46 10.27 2.16 -3.46
CA VAL A 46 10.58 3.55 -3.79
C VAL A 46 10.74 3.76 -5.30
N GLU A 47 11.43 2.86 -6.00
CA GLU A 47 11.54 2.92 -7.47
C GLU A 47 10.16 2.91 -8.15
N LEU A 48 9.24 2.06 -7.67
CA LEU A 48 7.88 1.97 -8.22
C LEU A 48 7.07 3.22 -7.93
N ILE A 49 7.16 3.77 -6.71
CA ILE A 49 6.51 5.03 -6.35
C ILE A 49 7.03 6.19 -7.21
N GLN A 50 8.34 6.26 -7.45
CA GLN A 50 8.93 7.30 -8.28
C GLN A 50 8.49 7.16 -9.75
N ARG A 51 8.45 5.93 -10.28
CA ARG A 51 7.95 5.66 -11.64
C ARG A 51 6.51 6.15 -11.81
N ASP A 52 5.65 5.91 -10.84
CA ASP A 52 4.21 6.18 -10.92
C ASP A 52 3.80 7.47 -10.20
N ARG A 53 4.75 8.36 -9.90
CA ARG A 53 4.54 9.53 -9.03
C ARG A 53 3.37 10.41 -9.46
N GLU A 54 3.27 10.75 -10.74
CA GLU A 54 2.21 11.64 -11.25
C GLU A 54 0.83 11.01 -11.11
N LEU A 55 0.72 9.69 -11.35
CA LEU A 55 -0.52 8.95 -11.20
C LEU A 55 -0.95 8.89 -9.73
N LEU A 56 -0.02 8.57 -8.82
CA LEU A 56 -0.29 8.53 -7.39
C LEU A 56 -0.73 9.90 -6.87
N ALA A 57 -0.07 10.99 -7.32
CA ALA A 57 -0.46 12.35 -6.98
C ALA A 57 -1.87 12.69 -7.49
N ALA A 58 -2.22 12.31 -8.73
CA ALA A 58 -3.55 12.53 -9.28
C ALA A 58 -4.65 11.78 -8.50
N ILE A 59 -4.40 10.54 -8.09
CA ILE A 59 -5.32 9.75 -7.26
C ILE A 59 -5.54 10.44 -5.91
N ASP A 60 -4.47 10.90 -5.27
CA ASP A 60 -4.53 11.52 -3.95
C ASP A 60 -5.27 12.86 -3.95
N ILE A 61 -5.11 13.66 -5.00
CA ILE A 61 -5.87 14.91 -5.20
C ILE A 61 -7.35 14.62 -5.44
N LEU A 62 -7.65 13.58 -6.23
CA LEU A 62 -9.02 13.18 -6.52
C LEU A 62 -9.74 12.68 -5.25
N ASP A 63 -9.02 12.00 -4.36
CA ASP A 63 -9.56 11.44 -3.12
C ASP A 63 -9.64 12.48 -1.98
N ASN A 64 -8.60 13.31 -1.81
CA ASN A 64 -8.45 14.19 -0.66
C ASN A 64 -8.61 15.70 -0.97
N GLY A 65 -8.74 16.09 -2.24
CA GLY A 65 -9.01 17.47 -2.66
C GLY A 65 -7.86 18.47 -2.48
N LYS A 66 -6.65 18.00 -2.13
CA LYS A 66 -5.46 18.85 -1.96
C LYS A 66 -4.88 19.31 -3.30
N PRO A 67 -4.10 20.42 -3.36
CA PRO A 67 -3.43 20.83 -4.59
C PRO A 67 -2.39 19.81 -5.06
N PHE A 68 -2.17 19.70 -6.38
CA PHE A 68 -1.17 18.77 -6.95
C PHE A 68 0.24 18.98 -6.42
N SER A 69 0.63 20.24 -6.17
CA SER A 69 1.94 20.56 -5.60
C SER A 69 2.14 20.10 -4.16
N ALA A 70 1.06 19.73 -3.47
CA ALA A 70 1.04 19.22 -2.09
C ALA A 70 0.77 17.70 -2.04
N ALA A 71 0.69 17.06 -3.21
CA ALA A 71 0.55 15.61 -3.35
C ALA A 71 1.92 14.92 -3.42
#